data_AF-A0A5C6YKF5-F1
#
_entry.id   AF-A0A5C6YKF5-F1
#
_cell.length_a   1.000
_cell.length_b   1.000
_cell.length_c   1.000
_cell.angle_alpha   90.00
_cell.angle_beta   90.00
_cell.angle_gamma   90.00
#
_symmetry.space_group_name_H-M   'P 1'
#
loop_
_entity.id
_entity.type
_entity.pdbx_description
1 polymer ?
#
loop_
_entity_poly.entity_id
_entity_poly.type
_entity_poly.pdbx_seq_one_letter_code
_entity_poly.pdbx_strand_id
1 'polypeptide(L)'
;MKTHIITGIISLVVLMTFSSWNSKQNLKTNEIAENRTENINSKMEENNRTLRLVVSYDFGENLKTISEKATPEIIKNTMESINWNEFHIVQLEDENENALHVSGSLYEDGLASGYVTENDHILIVNPPKSVKELTEILIEFLKGEEIWRNKYEYK
;
A
#
# COMPACT_ATOMS: atom_id res chain seq x y z
N MET A 1 -21.15 15.04 -58.03
CA MET A 1 -21.86 16.13 -57.32
C MET A 1 -23.23 15.65 -56.88
N LYS A 2 -23.41 15.44 -55.57
CA LYS A 2 -24.72 15.38 -54.92
C LYS A 2 -24.60 16.23 -53.66
N THR A 3 -25.28 17.36 -53.68
CA THR A 3 -25.21 18.43 -52.68
C THR A 3 -26.28 18.21 -51.63
N HIS A 4 -25.93 18.51 -50.38
CA HIS A 4 -26.73 18.32 -49.18
C HIS A 4 -28.05 19.11 -49.20
N ILE A 5 -29.12 18.47 -48.74
CA ILE A 5 -30.36 19.12 -48.32
C ILE A 5 -30.50 18.83 -46.83
N ILE A 6 -30.24 19.83 -45.98
CA ILE A 6 -30.72 19.81 -44.60
C ILE A 6 -31.47 21.13 -44.42
N THR A 7 -32.78 20.98 -44.53
CA THR A 7 -33.83 21.93 -44.18
C THR A 7 -33.71 22.37 -42.72
N GLY A 8 -33.91 23.67 -42.49
CA GLY A 8 -33.90 24.29 -41.18
C GLY A 8 -35.09 23.90 -40.28
N ILE A 9 -34.86 23.99 -38.98
CA ILE A 9 -35.86 23.91 -37.91
C ILE A 9 -35.49 25.06 -36.96
N ILE A 10 -36.10 26.23 -37.15
CA ILE A 10 -37.19 26.77 -36.33
C ILE A 10 -36.84 26.84 -34.84
N SER A 11 -36.57 28.06 -34.39
CA SER A 11 -36.50 28.48 -32.99
C SER A 11 -37.84 28.26 -32.27
N LEU A 12 -37.81 27.73 -31.06
CA LEU A 12 -38.91 27.88 -30.09
C LEU A 12 -38.35 27.84 -28.66
N VAL A 13 -38.18 29.04 -28.12
CA VAL A 13 -38.10 29.30 -26.68
C VAL A 13 -39.53 29.27 -26.15
N VAL A 14 -39.86 28.33 -25.27
CA VAL A 14 -41.04 28.43 -24.42
C VAL A 14 -40.62 28.11 -22.99
N LEU A 15 -40.76 29.14 -22.16
CA LEU A 15 -40.70 29.13 -20.70
C LEU A 15 -41.63 28.06 -20.14
N MET A 16 -41.09 27.10 -19.40
CA MET A 16 -41.86 26.35 -18.42
C MET A 16 -41.46 26.77 -17.02
N THR A 17 -42.49 27.24 -16.34
CA THR A 17 -42.59 27.82 -15.01
C THR A 17 -41.94 26.99 -13.92
N PHE A 18 -41.18 27.66 -13.05
CA PHE A 18 -40.84 27.21 -11.71
C PHE A 18 -42.12 26.94 -10.92
N SER A 19 -42.53 25.68 -10.82
CA SER A 19 -43.47 25.23 -9.79
C SER A 19 -42.66 24.70 -8.61
N SER A 20 -42.72 25.43 -7.50
CA SER A 20 -42.28 24.97 -6.19
C SER A 20 -42.90 23.63 -5.84
N TRP A 21 -42.08 22.62 -5.57
CA TRP A 21 -42.52 21.47 -4.79
C TRP A 21 -41.43 21.04 -3.81
N ASN A 22 -41.69 21.40 -2.56
CA ASN A 22 -41.01 20.94 -1.37
C ASN A 22 -41.14 19.41 -1.27
N SER A 23 -40.12 18.68 -1.71
CA SER A 23 -39.97 17.25 -1.45
C SER A 23 -38.93 17.04 -0.38
N LYS A 24 -39.41 16.96 0.86
CA LYS A 24 -38.62 16.54 2.02
C LYS A 24 -38.34 15.05 1.88
N GLN A 25 -37.30 14.68 1.15
CA GLN A 25 -36.81 13.31 1.08
C GLN A 25 -36.04 12.99 2.37
N ASN A 26 -36.75 12.43 3.35
CA ASN A 26 -36.17 11.58 4.38
C ASN A 26 -36.10 10.17 3.82
N LEU A 27 -34.99 9.80 3.17
CA LEU A 27 -34.74 8.44 2.69
C LEU A 27 -33.26 8.26 2.30
N LYS A 28 -32.32 8.58 3.20
CA LYS A 28 -30.90 8.19 3.09
C LYS A 28 -30.26 8.03 4.47
N THR A 29 -30.70 7.03 5.21
CA THR A 29 -30.02 6.64 6.46
C THR A 29 -29.60 5.18 6.48
N ASN A 30 -30.24 4.30 5.70
CA ASN A 30 -29.88 2.88 5.65
C ASN A 30 -28.79 2.57 4.62
N GLU A 31 -28.79 3.22 3.44
CA GLU A 31 -27.74 3.04 2.42
C GLU A 31 -26.36 3.53 2.90
N ILE A 32 -26.32 4.59 3.72
CA ILE A 32 -25.05 5.11 4.26
C ILE A 32 -24.54 4.20 5.39
N ALA A 33 -25.44 3.59 6.17
CA ALA A 33 -25.07 2.65 7.21
C ALA A 33 -24.55 1.34 6.61
N GLU A 34 -25.22 0.77 5.61
CA GLU A 34 -24.77 -0.44 4.91
C GLU A 34 -23.46 -0.23 4.16
N ASN A 35 -23.30 0.88 3.43
CA ASN A 35 -22.01 1.20 2.79
C ASN A 35 -20.90 1.48 3.82
N ARG A 36 -21.21 2.05 5.00
CA ARG A 36 -20.21 2.15 6.08
C ARG A 36 -19.89 0.80 6.68
N THR A 37 -20.86 -0.08 6.85
CA THR A 37 -20.66 -1.40 7.45
C THR A 37 -19.91 -2.33 6.48
N GLU A 38 -20.16 -2.24 5.17
CA GLU A 38 -19.37 -2.92 4.13
C GLU A 38 -17.95 -2.33 4.03
N ASN A 39 -17.79 -1.01 4.11
CA ASN A 39 -16.47 -0.36 4.12
C ASN A 39 -15.70 -0.61 5.42
N ILE A 40 -16.38 -0.74 6.56
CA ILE A 40 -15.77 -1.12 7.84
C ILE A 40 -15.46 -2.62 7.85
N ASN A 41 -16.30 -3.47 7.28
CA ASN A 41 -16.02 -4.90 7.15
C ASN A 41 -14.90 -5.17 6.13
N SER A 42 -14.79 -4.40 5.04
CA SER A 42 -13.65 -4.45 4.12
C SER A 42 -12.37 -3.84 4.73
N LYS A 43 -12.51 -2.93 5.70
CA LYS A 43 -11.41 -2.32 6.46
C LYS A 43 -11.03 -3.11 7.73
N MET A 44 -11.89 -4.05 8.14
CA MET A 44 -11.69 -5.07 9.17
C MET A 44 -11.48 -6.47 8.59
N GLU A 45 -11.32 -6.61 7.27
CA GLU A 45 -10.29 -7.51 6.78
C GLU A 45 -8.95 -6.88 7.18
N GLU A 46 -8.65 -7.00 8.47
CA GLU A 46 -7.33 -7.35 8.94
C GLU A 46 -6.96 -8.61 8.16
N ASN A 47 -6.55 -8.38 6.89
CA ASN A 47 -6.06 -9.39 5.99
C ASN A 47 -5.06 -10.17 6.85
N ASN A 48 -5.32 -11.44 7.08
CA ASN A 48 -4.38 -12.36 7.72
C ASN A 48 -3.21 -12.56 6.74
N ARG A 49 -2.54 -11.46 6.40
CA ARG A 49 -1.47 -11.38 5.44
C ARG A 49 -0.33 -12.14 6.08
N THR A 50 -0.18 -13.38 5.64
CA THR A 50 0.82 -14.29 6.18
C THR A 50 2.09 -13.99 5.41
N LEU A 51 2.91 -13.15 6.01
CA LEU A 51 4.19 -12.75 5.43
C LEU A 51 5.30 -13.62 6.01
N ARG A 52 6.15 -14.17 5.16
CA ARG A 52 7.37 -14.87 5.56
C ARG A 52 8.46 -13.85 5.88
N LEU A 53 9.22 -14.07 6.94
CA LEU A 53 10.41 -13.28 7.28
C LEU A 53 11.66 -14.02 6.82
N VAL A 54 12.41 -13.41 5.92
CA VAL A 54 13.65 -13.95 5.34
C VAL A 54 14.79 -12.98 5.62
N VAL A 55 15.97 -13.51 5.90
CA VAL A 55 17.21 -12.73 6.02
C VAL A 55 18.22 -13.28 5.04
N SER A 56 18.84 -12.40 4.26
CA SER A 56 20.02 -12.73 3.48
C SER A 56 21.21 -11.86 3.88
N TYR A 57 22.40 -12.45 3.76
CA TYR A 57 23.68 -11.89 4.18
C TYR A 57 24.79 -12.40 3.25
N ASP A 58 26.01 -11.92 3.45
CA ASP A 58 27.14 -12.17 2.55
C ASP A 58 26.80 -11.78 1.11
N PHE A 59 26.30 -10.55 0.93
CA PHE A 59 25.85 -10.01 -0.37
C PHE A 59 24.76 -10.86 -1.05
N GLY A 60 23.96 -11.59 -0.26
CA GLY A 60 22.86 -12.42 -0.75
C GLY A 60 23.26 -13.86 -1.08
N GLU A 61 24.51 -14.26 -0.85
CA GLU A 61 24.95 -15.66 -1.03
C GLU A 61 24.24 -16.60 -0.05
N ASN A 62 23.97 -16.12 1.16
CA ASN A 62 23.30 -16.90 2.19
C ASN A 62 21.89 -16.36 2.42
N LEU A 63 20.91 -17.27 2.42
CA LEU A 63 19.51 -16.97 2.67
C LEU A 63 18.96 -17.87 3.77
N LYS A 64 18.21 -17.28 4.71
CA LYS A 64 17.61 -17.98 5.84
C LYS A 64 16.18 -17.51 6.07
N THR A 65 15.24 -18.42 5.96
CA THR A 65 13.87 -18.20 6.46
C THR A 65 13.89 -18.23 7.99
N ILE A 66 13.47 -17.12 8.61
CA ILE A 66 13.38 -16.99 10.06
C ILE A 66 12.00 -17.44 10.56
N SER A 67 10.94 -17.11 9.82
CA SER A 67 9.57 -17.52 10.14
C SER A 67 8.70 -17.55 8.90
N GLU A 68 7.86 -18.59 8.76
CA GLU A 68 6.80 -18.66 7.74
C GLU A 68 5.64 -17.68 8.02
N LYS A 69 5.53 -17.20 9.26
CA LYS A 69 4.55 -16.18 9.65
C LYS A 69 5.20 -15.14 10.55
N ALA A 70 5.49 -13.98 9.97
CA ALA A 70 6.11 -12.87 10.67
C ALA A 70 5.14 -12.27 11.71
N THR A 71 5.71 -11.88 12.84
CA THR A 71 5.02 -11.07 13.87
C THR A 71 5.90 -9.88 14.21
N PRO A 72 5.35 -8.79 14.79
CA PRO A 72 6.16 -7.65 15.21
C PRO A 72 7.28 -8.02 16.19
N GLU A 73 7.05 -9.01 17.05
CA GLU A 73 8.06 -9.50 18.00
C GLU A 73 9.19 -10.26 17.29
N ILE A 74 8.86 -11.17 16.37
CA ILE A 74 9.86 -11.90 15.58
C ILE A 74 10.71 -10.92 14.76
N ILE A 75 10.08 -9.91 14.14
CA ILE A 75 10.78 -8.87 13.39
C ILE A 75 11.76 -8.13 14.31
N LYS A 76 11.31 -7.62 15.46
CA LYS A 76 12.18 -6.88 16.40
C LYS A 76 13.38 -7.72 16.85
N ASN A 77 13.12 -8.95 17.30
CA ASN A 77 14.17 -9.85 17.77
C ASN A 77 15.19 -10.16 16.66
N THR A 78 14.71 -10.34 15.42
CA THR A 78 15.58 -10.57 14.25
C THR A 78 16.45 -9.34 13.97
N MET A 79 15.84 -8.16 13.89
CA MET A 79 16.55 -6.91 13.60
C MET A 79 17.58 -6.56 14.68
N GLU A 80 17.32 -6.88 15.94
CA GLU A 80 18.25 -6.70 17.07
C GLU A 80 19.41 -7.71 17.06
N SER A 81 19.21 -8.88 16.48
CA SER A 81 20.24 -9.95 16.43
C SER A 81 21.28 -9.78 15.32
N ILE A 82 20.99 -8.95 14.31
CA ILE A 82 21.83 -8.75 13.13
C ILE A 82 23.00 -7.81 13.44
N ASN A 83 24.20 -8.17 12.98
CA ASN A 83 25.35 -7.26 12.99
C ASN A 83 25.25 -6.25 11.83
N TRP A 84 24.57 -5.13 12.05
CA TRP A 84 24.37 -4.10 11.04
C TRP A 84 25.64 -3.33 10.64
N ASN A 85 26.81 -3.65 11.19
CA ASN A 85 28.08 -3.16 10.62
C ASN A 85 28.45 -3.90 9.32
N GLU A 86 27.81 -5.04 9.06
CA GLU A 86 27.92 -5.81 7.82
C GLU A 86 26.63 -5.66 7.00
N PHE A 87 26.75 -5.86 5.69
CA PHE A 87 25.61 -5.75 4.79
C PHE A 87 24.62 -6.90 4.99
N HIS A 88 23.36 -6.56 5.24
CA HIS A 88 22.26 -7.51 5.38
C HIS A 88 21.04 -7.06 4.58
N ILE A 89 20.19 -8.01 4.22
CA ILE A 89 18.85 -7.77 3.67
C ILE A 89 17.85 -8.54 4.52
N VAL A 90 16.77 -7.88 4.93
CA VAL A 90 15.66 -8.48 5.67
C VAL A 90 14.38 -8.23 4.89
N GLN A 91 13.64 -9.30 4.58
CA GLN A 91 12.51 -9.28 3.66
C GLN A 91 11.25 -9.81 4.35
N LEU A 92 10.13 -9.13 4.10
CA LEU A 92 8.79 -9.66 4.34
C LEU A 92 8.16 -10.00 2.99
N GLU A 93 7.96 -11.29 2.75
CA GLU A 93 7.49 -11.84 1.47
C GLU A 93 6.07 -12.38 1.61
N ASP A 94 5.21 -12.10 0.63
CA ASP A 94 3.91 -12.76 0.53
C ASP A 94 3.96 -13.99 -0.38
N GLU A 95 2.84 -14.73 -0.45
CA GLU A 95 2.72 -15.97 -1.23
C GLU A 95 2.91 -15.78 -2.75
N ASN A 96 2.81 -14.55 -3.25
CA ASN A 96 3.00 -14.20 -4.66
C ASN A 96 4.41 -13.66 -4.92
N GLU A 97 5.35 -13.88 -3.99
CA GLU A 97 6.73 -13.40 -4.06
C GLU A 97 6.86 -11.86 -4.11
N ASN A 98 5.79 -11.12 -3.78
CA ASN A 98 5.94 -9.69 -3.54
C ASN A 98 6.64 -9.51 -2.19
N ALA A 99 7.61 -8.61 -2.15
CA ALA A 99 8.45 -8.44 -0.98
C ALA A 99 8.70 -6.97 -0.67
N LEU A 100 8.55 -6.59 0.60
CA LEU A 100 9.21 -5.39 1.10
C LEU A 100 10.51 -5.82 1.76
N HIS A 101 11.62 -5.20 1.36
CA HIS A 101 12.93 -5.46 1.93
C HIS A 101 13.55 -4.21 2.52
N VAL A 102 14.21 -4.37 3.66
CA VAL A 102 15.12 -3.39 4.25
C VAL A 102 16.54 -3.93 4.15
N SER A 103 17.51 -3.07 3.88
CA SER A 103 18.88 -3.54 3.62
C SER A 103 19.93 -2.50 3.98
N GLY A 104 21.19 -2.96 4.02
CA GLY A 104 22.35 -2.10 4.10
C GLY A 104 23.29 -2.40 5.25
N SER A 105 24.19 -1.45 5.51
CA SER A 105 25.11 -1.46 6.64
C SER A 105 25.25 -0.05 7.25
N LEU A 106 25.48 0.01 8.56
CA LEU A 106 25.77 1.25 9.28
C LEU A 106 27.20 1.77 9.05
N TYR A 107 28.06 0.94 8.42
CA TYR A 107 29.48 1.25 8.24
C TYR A 107 29.80 1.79 6.83
N GLU A 108 29.41 1.08 5.76
CA GLU A 108 29.86 1.42 4.39
C GLU A 108 28.73 1.76 3.42
N ASP A 109 27.62 1.02 3.43
CA ASP A 109 26.63 1.04 2.35
C ASP A 109 25.46 2.00 2.60
N GLY A 110 25.27 2.43 3.85
CA GLY A 110 24.06 3.10 4.28
C GLY A 110 22.87 2.14 4.36
N LEU A 111 21.69 2.67 4.65
CA LEU A 111 20.47 1.88 4.82
C LEU A 111 19.45 2.23 3.73
N ALA A 112 18.69 1.23 3.29
CA ALA A 112 17.68 1.38 2.24
C ALA A 112 16.45 0.50 2.52
N SER A 113 15.37 0.80 1.79
CA SER A 113 14.18 -0.03 1.73
C SER A 113 13.61 -0.02 0.32
N GLY A 114 13.13 -1.16 -0.14
CA GLY A 114 12.48 -1.32 -1.44
C GLY A 114 11.23 -2.19 -1.33
N TYR A 115 10.36 -2.06 -2.32
CA TYR A 115 9.21 -2.94 -2.51
C TYR A 115 9.27 -3.50 -3.92
N VAL A 116 9.27 -4.83 -4.00
CA VAL A 116 9.40 -5.60 -5.23
C VAL A 116 8.13 -6.38 -5.45
N THR A 117 7.67 -6.36 -6.69
CA THR A 117 6.61 -7.21 -7.24
C THR A 117 7.11 -7.82 -8.54
N GLU A 118 6.33 -8.71 -9.14
CA GLU A 118 6.64 -9.25 -10.49
C GLU A 118 6.88 -8.14 -11.54
N ASN A 119 6.15 -7.01 -11.44
CA ASN A 119 6.11 -5.99 -12.48
C ASN A 119 6.83 -4.69 -12.12
N ASP A 120 7.23 -4.52 -10.87
CA ASP A 120 7.67 -3.23 -10.36
C ASP A 120 8.68 -3.38 -9.22
N HIS A 121 9.60 -2.42 -9.15
CA HIS A 121 10.55 -2.28 -8.06
C HIS A 121 10.70 -0.80 -7.73
N ILE A 122 10.14 -0.42 -6.58
CA ILE A 122 10.18 0.95 -6.08
C ILE A 122 11.08 1.03 -4.85
N LEU A 123 11.81 2.13 -4.72
CA LEU A 123 12.73 2.38 -3.61
C LEU A 123 12.20 3.53 -2.74
N ILE A 124 12.49 3.46 -1.45
CA ILE A 124 12.16 4.53 -0.53
C ILE A 124 12.90 5.81 -0.94
N VAL A 125 12.19 6.92 -1.08
CA VAL A 125 12.76 8.19 -1.55
C VAL A 125 13.68 8.81 -0.51
N ASN A 126 13.29 8.73 0.77
CA ASN A 126 14.10 9.20 1.89
C ASN A 126 14.72 8.00 2.60
N PRO A 127 16.04 7.77 2.46
CA PRO A 127 16.70 6.62 3.06
C PRO A 127 16.54 6.59 4.59
N PRO A 128 16.32 5.40 5.19
CA PRO A 128 16.32 5.24 6.63
C PRO A 128 17.68 5.60 7.23
N LYS A 129 17.67 6.11 8.46
CA LYS A 129 18.87 6.58 9.17
C LYS A 129 19.29 5.70 10.33
N SER A 130 18.48 4.69 10.65
CA SER A 130 18.76 3.77 11.75
C SER A 130 18.07 2.42 11.55
N VAL A 131 18.61 1.40 12.21
CA VAL A 131 17.99 0.08 12.31
C VAL A 131 16.58 0.17 12.89
N LYS A 132 16.33 1.11 13.80
CA LYS A 132 14.99 1.36 14.35
C LYS A 132 13.99 1.77 13.27
N GLU A 133 14.38 2.63 12.33
CA GLU A 133 13.53 3.02 11.20
C GLU A 133 13.30 1.84 10.24
N LEU A 134 14.31 1.00 9.98
CA LEU A 134 14.14 -0.23 9.20
C LEU A 134 13.11 -1.17 9.86
N THR A 135 13.25 -1.40 11.16
CA THR A 135 12.32 -2.23 11.94
C THR A 135 10.90 -1.67 11.88
N GLU A 136 10.76 -0.34 11.97
CA GLU A 136 9.46 0.31 11.88
C GLU A 136 8.83 0.14 10.50
N ILE A 137 9.59 0.30 9.41
CA ILE A 137 9.11 0.07 8.05
C ILE A 137 8.54 -1.34 7.89
N LEU A 138 9.27 -2.37 8.34
CA LEU A 138 8.80 -3.77 8.29
C LEU A 138 7.51 -3.97 9.10
N ILE A 139 7.43 -3.38 10.29
CA ILE A 139 6.23 -3.45 11.14
C ILE A 139 5.04 -2.73 10.50
N GLU A 140 5.23 -1.59 9.85
CA GLU A 140 4.14 -0.90 9.14
C GLU A 140 3.70 -1.68 7.91
N PHE A 141 4.62 -2.32 7.17
CA PHE A 141 4.30 -3.19 6.05
C PHE A 141 3.42 -4.37 6.49
N LEU A 142 3.76 -4.99 7.63
CA LEU A 142 2.99 -6.10 8.20
C LEU A 142 1.53 -5.73 8.50
N LYS A 143 1.23 -4.46 8.78
CA LYS A 143 -0.15 -4.02 9.07
C LYS A 143 -1.01 -3.81 7.82
N GLY A 144 -0.41 -3.76 6.63
CA GLY A 144 -1.13 -3.63 5.36
C GLY A 144 -0.71 -2.43 4.50
N GLU A 145 -1.11 -2.48 3.23
CA GLU A 145 -0.58 -1.60 2.19
C GLU A 145 -0.90 -0.12 2.39
N GLU A 146 -2.14 0.19 2.81
CA GLU A 146 -2.53 1.58 3.09
C GLU A 146 -1.70 2.22 4.19
N ILE A 147 -1.14 1.45 5.12
CA ILE A 147 -0.46 2.00 6.30
C ILE A 147 0.95 2.47 5.94
N TRP A 148 1.77 1.61 5.34
CA TRP A 148 3.14 1.97 5.02
C TRP A 148 3.22 2.97 3.86
N ARG A 149 2.34 2.88 2.85
CA ARG A 149 2.32 3.82 1.72
C ARG A 149 1.87 5.24 2.11
N ASN A 150 1.03 5.37 3.13
CA ASN A 150 0.65 6.69 3.66
C ASN A 150 1.75 7.33 4.50
N LYS A 151 2.69 6.53 5.02
CA LYS A 151 3.76 6.98 5.92
C LYS A 151 5.07 7.25 5.18
N TYR A 152 5.37 6.46 4.15
CA TYR A 152 6.64 6.48 3.44
C TYR A 152 6.42 6.68 1.94
N GLU A 153 7.27 7.52 1.34
CA GLU A 153 7.27 7.75 -0.09
C GLU A 153 8.21 6.77 -0.80
N TYR A 154 7.69 6.04 -1.78
CA TYR A 154 8.44 5.10 -2.62
C TYR A 154 8.20 5.43 -4.10
N LYS A 155 9.25 5.31 -4.93
CA LYS A 155 9.22 5.61 -6.37
C LYS A 155 10.17 4.74 -7.17
#